data_AF-A0A9P1CU06-F1
#
_entry.id   AF-A0A9P1CU06-F1
#
_cell.length_a   1.000
_cell.length_b   1.000
_cell.length_c   1.000
_cell.angle_alpha   90.00
_cell.angle_beta   90.00
_cell.angle_gamma   90.00
#
_symmetry.space_group_name_H-M   'P 1'
#
loop_
_entity.id
_entity.type
_entity.pdbx_description
1 polymer ?
#
loop_
_entity_poly.entity_id
_entity_poly.type
_entity_poly.pdbx_seq_one_letter_code
_entity_poly.pdbx_strand_id
1 'polypeptide(L)'
;MDGRGWVTEKSSRRHVSEVNDEGSQYKGQKLIVDPRLDKKVKLSPAPLTFGSIAGAPELVAGMVVTVLRQVQVLAASPTDKKKEMWARYYKVEDERKIEGWLGELRMHCGFKGSDQGQPVLCEFKAGGFHNPNQQGRPCWVSVQSKSSVSLLQGPSRFRTAGKNLICGDFVEAVEEVVACGQTFYRLVDGHWVAREDSSGKVACDLLVRESHKWIYVCNDKDGAQVRETPTRSNAKNRGKRLKYRQRVNISEKVTTYANEVFLKLADEKKGWVPATKLNSSVVKMAGLLFNLWSKTQGSTAGQGCAVGGLPWVLLVAPSLVAPASLVAPASLVAPASLVAPVELFLGAFVLVNGYANGYGYGAAPQQSYAPPATQ
;
A
#
# COMPACT_ATOMS: atom_id res chain seq x y z
N MET A 1 -22.05 -35.57 -8.19
CA MET A 1 -21.05 -35.93 -7.15
C MET A 1 -21.44 -35.20 -5.87
N ASP A 2 -21.65 -35.95 -4.80
CA ASP A 2 -22.31 -35.60 -3.54
C ASP A 2 -21.44 -34.78 -2.55
N GLY A 3 -20.40 -34.09 -3.02
CA GLY A 3 -19.59 -33.16 -2.22
C GLY A 3 -18.72 -33.81 -1.13
N ARG A 4 -18.95 -35.08 -0.78
CA ARG A 4 -18.14 -35.88 0.15
C ARG A 4 -16.97 -36.52 -0.58
N GLY A 5 -16.09 -35.69 -1.12
CA GLY A 5 -14.87 -36.15 -1.77
C GLY A 5 -13.87 -36.68 -0.73
N TRP A 6 -13.99 -37.96 -0.37
CA TRP A 6 -12.93 -38.68 0.31
C TRP A 6 -11.78 -38.89 -0.69
N VAL A 7 -10.70 -38.12 -0.58
CA VAL A 7 -9.46 -38.43 -1.33
C VAL A 7 -8.73 -39.50 -0.53
N THR A 8 -9.10 -40.76 -0.76
CA THR A 8 -8.42 -41.93 -0.19
C THR A 8 -7.23 -42.30 -1.06
N GLU A 9 -6.10 -41.62 -0.90
CA GLU A 9 -4.84 -42.17 -1.42
C GLU A 9 -4.34 -43.27 -0.47
N LYS A 10 -4.77 -44.52 -0.71
CA LYS A 10 -4.25 -45.70 0.00
C LYS A 10 -2.78 -45.91 -0.40
N SER A 11 -1.85 -45.33 0.34
CA SER A 11 -0.48 -45.86 0.36
C SER A 11 -0.44 -47.10 1.27
N SER A 12 0.30 -48.13 0.86
CA SER A 12 0.41 -49.41 1.59
C SER A 12 1.03 -49.30 3.00
N ARG A 13 1.33 -48.09 3.48
CA ARG A 13 1.98 -47.83 4.78
C ARG A 13 1.37 -46.69 5.63
N ARG A 14 0.26 -46.05 5.23
CA ARG A 14 -0.35 -44.97 6.05
C ARG A 14 -1.89 -44.95 6.06
N HIS A 15 -2.41 -44.61 7.24
CA HIS A 15 -3.81 -44.34 7.55
C HIS A 15 -4.37 -43.17 6.73
N VAL A 16 -5.65 -43.29 6.40
CA VAL A 16 -6.47 -42.32 5.66
C VAL A 16 -6.40 -40.96 6.35
N SER A 17 -6.00 -39.91 5.63
CA SER A 17 -6.16 -38.55 6.12
C SER A 17 -7.61 -38.15 5.98
N GLU A 18 -8.32 -38.02 7.10
CA GLU A 18 -9.66 -37.45 7.12
C GLU A 18 -9.57 -35.99 6.64
N VAL A 19 -10.44 -35.62 5.70
CA VAL A 19 -10.54 -34.27 5.17
C VAL A 19 -11.87 -33.70 5.62
N ASN A 20 -11.84 -32.68 6.47
CA ASN A 20 -13.03 -31.96 6.90
C ASN A 20 -13.11 -30.63 6.14
N ASP A 21 -14.24 -30.37 5.47
CA ASP A 21 -14.49 -29.10 4.80
C ASP A 21 -15.04 -28.12 5.84
N GLU A 22 -14.27 -27.07 6.17
CA GLU A 22 -14.66 -26.08 7.18
C GLU A 22 -15.77 -25.13 6.70
N GLY A 23 -16.40 -25.41 5.56
CA GLY A 23 -17.49 -24.61 5.02
C GLY A 23 -16.99 -23.39 4.26
N SER A 24 -17.94 -22.61 3.72
CA SER A 24 -17.66 -21.53 2.78
C SER A 24 -17.17 -20.22 3.42
N GLN A 25 -16.74 -20.23 4.68
CA GLN A 25 -16.48 -19.00 5.45
C GLN A 25 -15.43 -18.08 4.78
N TYR A 26 -14.43 -18.68 4.11
CA TYR A 26 -13.33 -17.95 3.47
C TYR A 26 -13.45 -17.90 1.95
N LYS A 27 -14.50 -18.48 1.36
CA LYS A 27 -14.62 -18.56 -0.10
C LYS A 27 -14.79 -17.16 -0.69
N GLY A 28 -13.87 -16.79 -1.58
CA GLY A 28 -13.81 -15.47 -2.21
C GLY A 28 -13.05 -14.42 -1.40
N GLN A 29 -12.58 -14.73 -0.19
CA GLN A 29 -11.78 -13.79 0.59
C GLN A 29 -10.43 -13.57 -0.09
N LYS A 30 -10.03 -12.30 -0.22
CA LYS A 30 -8.69 -11.92 -0.66
C LYS A 30 -7.76 -11.90 0.54
N LEU A 31 -6.67 -12.63 0.45
CA LEU A 31 -5.59 -12.63 1.43
C LEU A 31 -4.27 -12.27 0.74
N ILE A 32 -3.26 -11.88 1.51
CA ILE A 32 -1.93 -11.61 0.98
C ILE A 32 -0.95 -12.66 1.50
N VAL A 33 -0.05 -13.11 0.63
CA VAL A 33 1.09 -13.93 1.04
C VAL A 33 1.99 -13.06 1.93
N ASP A 34 2.30 -13.54 3.14
CA ASP A 34 2.95 -12.77 4.19
C ASP A 34 4.17 -11.99 3.64
N PRO A 35 4.14 -10.64 3.69
CA PRO A 35 5.17 -9.79 3.11
C PRO A 35 6.55 -9.96 3.76
N ARG A 36 6.61 -10.61 4.93
CA ARG A 36 7.82 -10.93 5.70
C ARG A 36 8.52 -12.20 5.23
N LEU A 37 7.96 -12.95 4.27
CA LEU A 37 8.59 -14.15 3.75
C LEU A 37 9.77 -13.78 2.83
N ASP A 38 10.94 -14.34 3.12
CA ASP A 38 12.17 -14.21 2.34
C ASP A 38 12.24 -15.22 1.19
N LYS A 39 11.44 -16.29 1.27
CA LYS A 39 11.37 -17.38 0.30
C LYS A 39 10.01 -17.43 -0.37
N LYS A 40 10.04 -17.91 -1.61
CA LYS A 40 8.83 -18.22 -2.36
C LYS A 40 8.12 -19.43 -1.74
N VAL A 41 6.81 -19.48 -1.92
CA VAL A 41 5.97 -20.56 -1.41
C VAL A 41 5.42 -21.37 -2.56
N LYS A 42 5.64 -22.68 -2.55
CA LYS A 42 5.16 -23.58 -3.61
C LYS A 42 3.70 -23.91 -3.40
N LEU A 43 2.93 -23.88 -4.49
CA LEU A 43 1.56 -24.36 -4.53
C LEU A 43 1.54 -25.86 -4.79
N SER A 44 0.89 -26.59 -3.89
CA SER A 44 0.72 -28.03 -3.98
C SER A 44 -0.51 -28.40 -4.84
N PRO A 45 -0.48 -29.51 -5.60
CA PRO A 45 -1.65 -29.98 -6.35
C PRO A 45 -2.74 -30.57 -5.45
N ALA A 46 -2.38 -31.03 -4.25
CA ALA A 46 -3.29 -31.55 -3.24
C ALA A 46 -2.85 -31.12 -1.83
N PRO A 47 -3.77 -31.05 -0.86
CA PRO A 47 -3.41 -30.88 0.55
C PRO A 47 -2.40 -31.94 0.99
N LEU A 48 -1.45 -31.57 1.84
CA LEU A 48 -0.49 -32.51 2.44
C LEU A 48 0.35 -33.32 1.42
N THR A 49 0.89 -32.68 0.39
CA THR A 49 1.90 -33.30 -0.48
C THR A 49 3.27 -33.24 0.19
N PHE A 50 3.80 -34.41 0.57
CA PHE A 50 5.13 -34.51 1.13
C PHE A 50 6.18 -34.52 0.02
N GLY A 51 7.08 -33.54 0.03
CA GLY A 51 8.21 -33.45 -0.90
C GLY A 51 8.12 -32.26 -1.84
N SER A 52 9.27 -31.84 -2.37
CA SER A 52 9.31 -30.78 -3.36
C SER A 52 8.80 -31.30 -4.69
N ILE A 53 7.66 -30.79 -5.15
CA ILE A 53 7.18 -31.05 -6.51
C ILE A 53 7.98 -30.17 -7.46
N ALA A 54 8.74 -30.79 -8.37
CA ALA A 54 9.48 -30.08 -9.39
C ALA A 54 8.49 -29.37 -10.33
N GLY A 55 8.74 -28.08 -10.63
CA GLY A 55 7.87 -27.29 -11.49
C GLY A 55 6.54 -26.84 -10.87
N ALA A 56 6.32 -27.06 -9.58
CA ALA A 56 5.15 -26.52 -8.88
C ALA A 56 5.12 -24.99 -8.99
N PRO A 57 3.94 -24.38 -9.24
CA PRO A 57 3.82 -22.93 -9.26
C PRO A 57 4.25 -22.31 -7.93
N GLU A 58 4.83 -21.12 -8.00
CA GLU A 58 5.35 -20.41 -6.84
C GLU A 58 4.60 -19.10 -6.62
N LEU A 59 4.21 -18.87 -5.38
CA LEU A 59 3.77 -17.58 -4.86
C LEU A 59 4.96 -16.85 -4.23
N VAL A 60 4.94 -15.53 -4.32
CA VAL A 60 5.95 -14.67 -3.71
C VAL A 60 5.31 -13.79 -2.65
N ALA A 61 6.12 -13.38 -1.66
CA ALA A 61 5.69 -12.47 -0.60
C ALA A 61 5.04 -11.19 -1.16
N GLY A 62 3.95 -10.75 -0.52
CA GLY A 62 3.16 -9.59 -0.94
C GLY A 62 2.22 -9.85 -2.12
N MET A 63 2.11 -11.08 -2.64
CA MET A 63 1.13 -11.41 -3.67
C MET A 63 -0.26 -11.57 -3.07
N VAL A 64 -1.27 -10.97 -3.70
CA VAL A 64 -2.69 -11.14 -3.32
C VAL A 64 -3.22 -12.42 -3.95
N VAL A 65 -3.93 -13.22 -3.17
CA VAL A 65 -4.58 -14.45 -3.60
C VAL A 65 -6.04 -14.46 -3.16
N THR A 66 -6.89 -15.13 -3.93
CA THR A 66 -8.28 -15.38 -3.57
C THR A 66 -8.42 -16.79 -3.01
N VAL A 67 -8.98 -16.94 -1.82
CA VAL A 67 -9.24 -18.25 -1.22
C VAL A 67 -10.46 -18.86 -1.89
N LEU A 68 -10.28 -20.01 -2.52
CA LEU A 68 -11.35 -20.77 -3.17
C LEU A 68 -12.02 -21.77 -2.23
N ARG A 69 -11.22 -22.39 -1.36
CA ARG A 69 -11.65 -23.44 -0.43
C ARG A 69 -10.71 -23.51 0.77
N GLN A 70 -11.22 -23.99 1.90
CA GLN A 70 -10.44 -24.32 3.08
C GLN A 70 -10.78 -25.74 3.53
N VAL A 71 -9.76 -26.50 3.93
CA VAL A 71 -9.92 -27.86 4.45
C VAL A 71 -9.02 -28.09 5.64
N GLN A 72 -9.45 -28.94 6.55
CA GLN A 72 -8.62 -29.54 7.60
C GLN A 72 -8.24 -30.95 7.20
N VAL A 73 -6.97 -31.30 7.38
CA VAL A 73 -6.43 -32.62 7.07
C VAL A 73 -5.73 -33.16 8.31
N LEU A 74 -6.08 -34.37 8.72
CA LEU A 74 -5.34 -35.07 9.77
C LEU A 74 -3.99 -35.54 9.22
N ALA A 75 -2.91 -35.02 9.78
CA ALA A 75 -1.55 -35.23 9.30
C ALA A 75 -0.59 -35.56 10.45
N ALA A 76 0.49 -36.26 10.14
CA ALA A 76 1.59 -36.43 11.10
C ALA A 76 2.18 -35.05 11.45
N SER A 77 2.38 -34.79 12.74
CA SER A 77 2.97 -33.55 13.22
C SER A 77 4.37 -33.36 12.62
N PRO A 78 4.70 -32.16 12.10
CA PRO A 78 6.02 -31.87 11.56
C PRO A 78 7.14 -32.02 12.59
N THR A 79 6.84 -31.88 13.89
CA THR A 79 7.82 -31.98 14.99
C THR A 79 7.86 -33.36 15.61
N ASP A 80 6.75 -34.11 15.60
CA ASP A 80 6.65 -35.45 16.18
C ASP A 80 5.87 -36.38 15.24
N LYS A 81 6.58 -37.20 14.47
CA LYS A 81 5.98 -38.12 13.49
C LYS A 81 5.02 -39.14 14.11
N LYS A 82 5.05 -39.36 15.43
CA LYS A 82 4.15 -40.29 16.14
C LYS A 82 2.83 -39.63 16.55
N LYS A 83 2.77 -38.29 16.55
CA LYS A 83 1.57 -37.54 16.87
C LYS A 83 0.87 -37.12 15.59
N GLU A 84 -0.45 -37.28 15.57
CA GLU A 84 -1.29 -36.72 14.53
C GLU A 84 -1.82 -35.36 14.99
N MET A 85 -1.94 -34.42 14.06
CA MET A 85 -2.51 -33.12 14.29
C MET A 85 -3.35 -32.70 13.09
N TRP A 86 -4.42 -31.95 13.36
CA TRP A 86 -5.18 -31.30 12.32
C TRP A 86 -4.38 -30.14 11.74
N ALA A 87 -4.18 -30.16 10.42
CA ALA A 87 -3.51 -29.12 9.66
C ALA A 87 -4.50 -28.48 8.67
N ARG A 88 -4.59 -27.15 8.68
CA ARG A 88 -5.42 -26.41 7.73
C ARG A 88 -4.66 -26.10 6.44
N TYR A 89 -5.39 -26.21 5.33
CA TYR A 89 -4.93 -25.89 3.99
C TYR A 89 -5.96 -25.02 3.27
N TYR A 90 -5.46 -24.05 2.51
CA TYR A 90 -6.25 -23.20 1.63
C TYR A 90 -6.02 -23.61 0.19
N LYS A 91 -7.09 -23.80 -0.57
CA LYS A 91 -7.01 -23.76 -2.03
C LYS A 91 -7.10 -22.30 -2.44
N VAL A 92 -6.09 -21.80 -3.14
CA VAL A 92 -5.97 -20.39 -3.52
C VAL A 92 -5.83 -20.24 -5.02
N GLU A 93 -6.23 -19.08 -5.53
CA GLU A 93 -6.04 -18.62 -6.91
C GLU A 93 -5.31 -17.26 -6.89
N ASP A 94 -4.25 -17.10 -7.69
CA ASP A 94 -3.59 -15.82 -7.86
C ASP A 94 -4.21 -14.97 -8.99
N GLU A 95 -3.72 -13.74 -9.20
CA GLU A 95 -4.21 -12.86 -10.27
C GLU A 95 -4.01 -13.44 -11.69
N ARG A 96 -3.10 -14.40 -11.86
CA ARG A 96 -2.81 -15.08 -13.13
C ARG A 96 -3.69 -16.32 -13.32
N LYS A 97 -4.67 -16.56 -12.45
CA LYS A 97 -5.56 -17.74 -12.48
C LYS A 97 -4.83 -19.05 -12.24
N ILE A 98 -3.69 -18.99 -11.56
CA ILE A 98 -2.96 -20.18 -11.13
C ILE A 98 -3.52 -20.63 -9.79
N GLU A 99 -4.02 -21.87 -9.77
CA GLU A 99 -4.58 -22.49 -8.58
C GLU A 99 -3.60 -23.45 -7.90
N GLY A 100 -3.75 -23.59 -6.58
CA GLY A 100 -3.16 -24.72 -5.85
C GLY A 100 -3.44 -24.65 -4.36
N TRP A 101 -2.89 -25.62 -3.63
CA TRP A 101 -3.05 -25.76 -2.20
C TRP A 101 -1.87 -25.18 -1.45
N LEU A 102 -2.18 -24.53 -0.34
CA LEU A 102 -1.23 -23.85 0.51
C LEU A 102 -1.52 -24.19 1.97
N GLY A 103 -0.52 -24.62 2.72
CA GLY A 103 -0.68 -24.83 4.17
C GLY A 103 -0.89 -23.51 4.89
N GLU A 104 -1.78 -23.49 5.89
CA GLU A 104 -2.01 -22.29 6.71
C GLU A 104 -0.72 -21.81 7.36
N LEU A 105 0.05 -22.73 7.93
CA LEU A 105 1.27 -22.45 8.68
C LEU A 105 2.52 -22.64 7.83
N ARG A 106 3.53 -21.82 8.09
CA ARG A 106 4.83 -21.86 7.39
C ARG A 106 5.50 -23.24 7.44
N MET A 107 5.37 -23.98 8.55
CA MET A 107 5.89 -25.34 8.67
C MET A 107 5.31 -26.31 7.63
N HIS A 108 4.03 -26.15 7.28
CA HIS A 108 3.36 -26.97 6.25
C HIS A 108 3.82 -26.61 4.83
N CYS A 109 4.49 -25.48 4.67
CA CYS A 109 5.09 -25.03 3.42
C CYS A 109 6.61 -25.26 3.37
N GLY A 110 7.16 -26.06 4.28
CA GLY A 110 8.58 -26.43 4.30
C GLY A 110 9.53 -25.39 4.91
N PHE A 111 9.00 -24.33 5.53
CA PHE A 111 9.81 -23.40 6.29
C PHE A 111 10.26 -24.04 7.61
N LYS A 112 11.51 -23.76 8.00
CA LYS A 112 12.13 -24.24 9.24
C LYS A 112 12.53 -23.02 10.09
N GLY A 113 12.48 -23.15 11.41
CA GLY A 113 12.95 -22.11 12.35
C GLY A 113 11.90 -21.69 13.37
N SER A 114 12.16 -20.57 14.06
CA SER A 114 11.28 -20.01 15.10
C SER A 114 9.89 -19.66 14.58
N ASP A 115 9.79 -19.26 13.31
CA ASP A 115 8.57 -18.71 12.74
C ASP A 115 7.70 -19.78 12.08
N GLN A 116 8.03 -21.05 12.24
CA GLN A 116 7.35 -22.15 11.55
C GLN A 116 5.85 -22.25 11.89
N GLY A 117 5.45 -21.78 13.07
CA GLY A 117 4.04 -21.70 13.49
C GLY A 117 3.30 -20.42 13.07
N GLN A 118 3.93 -19.53 12.30
CA GLN A 118 3.27 -18.34 11.79
C GLN A 118 2.43 -18.67 10.54
N PRO A 119 1.34 -17.93 10.28
CA PRO A 119 0.56 -18.11 9.06
C PRO A 119 1.34 -17.68 7.82
N VAL A 120 1.02 -18.29 6.68
CA VAL A 120 1.56 -17.94 5.34
C VAL A 120 0.72 -16.87 4.67
N LEU A 121 -0.59 -16.88 4.91
CA LEU A 121 -1.53 -15.87 4.43
C LEU A 121 -1.89 -14.93 5.58
N CYS A 122 -1.83 -13.63 5.34
CA CYS A 122 -2.31 -12.62 6.26
C CYS A 122 -3.56 -11.94 5.67
N GLU A 123 -4.43 -11.46 6.55
CA GLU A 123 -5.35 -10.39 6.18
C GLU A 123 -4.57 -9.12 5.85
N PHE A 124 -5.11 -8.34 4.94
CA PHE A 124 -4.54 -7.06 4.56
C PHE A 124 -5.64 -6.05 4.33
N LYS A 125 -5.27 -4.77 4.41
CA LYS A 125 -6.12 -3.65 4.02
C LYS A 125 -5.50 -2.97 2.81
N ALA A 126 -6.32 -2.77 1.79
CA ALA A 126 -5.96 -2.11 0.52
C ALA A 126 -7.18 -1.30 0.04
N GLY A 127 -6.99 -0.47 -1.00
CA GLY A 127 -8.08 0.32 -1.59
C GLY A 127 -8.08 1.81 -1.24
N GLY A 128 -6.92 2.39 -0.96
CA GLY A 128 -6.73 3.81 -0.73
C GLY A 128 -5.87 4.10 0.50
N PHE A 129 -5.77 5.36 0.89
CA PHE A 129 -5.02 5.78 2.07
C PHE A 129 -5.93 5.70 3.31
N HIS A 130 -5.46 5.05 4.38
CA HIS A 130 -6.27 4.80 5.58
C HIS A 130 -6.62 6.07 6.36
N ASN A 131 -5.88 7.16 6.16
CA ASN A 131 -6.17 8.41 6.82
C ASN A 131 -7.46 9.01 6.23
N PRO A 132 -8.54 9.19 7.02
CA PRO A 132 -9.82 9.69 6.52
C PRO A 132 -9.68 11.08 5.89
N ASN A 133 -8.72 11.89 6.34
CA ASN A 133 -8.44 13.21 5.76
C ASN A 133 -7.82 13.15 4.35
N GLN A 134 -7.48 11.96 3.87
CA GLN A 134 -6.76 11.71 2.61
C GLN A 134 -7.59 10.95 1.58
N GLN A 135 -8.80 10.49 1.92
CA GLN A 135 -9.64 9.77 0.98
C GLN A 135 -9.95 10.63 -0.25
N GLY A 136 -9.65 10.10 -1.44
CA GLY A 136 -9.87 10.77 -2.73
C GLY A 136 -8.87 11.88 -3.08
N ARG A 137 -7.82 12.11 -2.27
CA ARG A 137 -6.79 13.11 -2.56
C ARG A 137 -5.50 12.45 -3.07
N PRO A 138 -4.80 13.06 -4.04
CA PRO A 138 -3.49 12.58 -4.46
C PRO A 138 -2.53 12.69 -3.27
N CYS A 139 -1.92 11.57 -2.91
CA CYS A 139 -0.94 11.50 -1.84
C CYS A 139 0.45 11.32 -2.41
N TRP A 140 1.44 11.74 -1.64
CA TRP A 140 2.84 11.74 -2.05
C TRP A 140 3.65 11.03 -0.98
N VAL A 141 4.72 10.36 -1.38
CA VAL A 141 5.71 9.77 -0.49
C VAL A 141 6.96 10.65 -0.51
N SER A 142 7.44 11.01 0.68
CA SER A 142 8.74 11.67 0.86
C SER A 142 9.68 10.74 1.60
N VAL A 143 10.88 10.54 1.07
CA VAL A 143 11.91 9.73 1.73
C VAL A 143 12.55 10.54 2.85
N GLN A 144 12.37 10.08 4.09
CA GLN A 144 12.96 10.69 5.28
C GLN A 144 14.25 10.00 5.73
N SER A 145 14.47 8.75 5.30
CA SER A 145 15.70 8.02 5.63
C SER A 145 16.93 8.75 5.10
N LYS A 146 18.03 8.71 5.87
CA LYS A 146 19.35 9.16 5.42
C LYS A 146 19.94 8.20 4.38
N SER A 147 19.60 6.92 4.51
CA SER A 147 19.99 5.87 3.57
C SER A 147 19.01 5.83 2.41
N SER A 148 19.46 5.32 1.26
CA SER A 148 18.58 5.08 0.13
C SER A 148 17.53 4.02 0.48
N VAL A 149 16.30 4.18 0.00
CA VAL A 149 15.19 3.25 0.20
C VAL A 149 14.94 2.47 -1.08
N SER A 150 15.02 1.15 -1.01
CA SER A 150 14.83 0.29 -2.17
C SER A 150 13.38 0.33 -2.66
N LEU A 151 13.22 0.47 -3.98
CA LEU A 151 11.95 0.22 -4.64
C LEU A 151 11.71 -1.29 -4.74
N LEU A 152 10.44 -1.67 -4.62
CA LEU A 152 9.98 -3.03 -4.53
C LEU A 152 9.04 -3.37 -5.70
N GLN A 153 9.03 -4.62 -6.14
CA GLN A 153 8.12 -5.12 -7.20
C GLN A 153 6.73 -5.50 -6.67
N GLY A 154 6.54 -5.44 -5.35
CA GLY A 154 5.30 -5.76 -4.66
C GLY A 154 5.41 -5.32 -3.20
N PRO A 155 4.33 -5.42 -2.41
CA PRO A 155 4.35 -5.07 -0.99
C PRO A 155 5.08 -6.13 -0.17
N SER A 156 6.39 -6.27 -0.37
CA SER A 156 7.27 -7.16 0.38
C SER A 156 8.69 -6.61 0.41
N ARG A 157 9.34 -6.69 1.58
CA ARG A 157 10.71 -6.20 1.79
C ARG A 157 11.78 -6.93 0.98
N PHE A 158 11.48 -8.14 0.49
CA PHE A 158 12.45 -8.99 -0.19
C PHE A 158 12.39 -8.90 -1.71
N ARG A 159 11.36 -8.24 -2.26
CA ARG A 159 11.15 -8.13 -3.72
C ARG A 159 11.75 -6.85 -4.29
N THR A 160 13.06 -6.68 -4.22
CA THR A 160 13.70 -5.45 -4.70
C THR A 160 13.64 -5.33 -6.23
N ALA A 161 13.43 -4.11 -6.72
CA ALA A 161 13.38 -3.78 -8.15
C ALA A 161 14.75 -3.32 -8.71
N GLY A 162 15.80 -3.31 -7.88
CA GLY A 162 17.15 -2.82 -8.25
C GLY A 162 17.27 -1.30 -8.37
N LYS A 163 16.19 -0.55 -8.09
CA LYS A 163 16.17 0.92 -8.02
C LYS A 163 16.01 1.36 -6.59
N ASN A 164 16.54 2.54 -6.28
CA ASN A 164 16.42 3.13 -4.95
C ASN A 164 15.96 4.58 -5.04
N LEU A 165 15.18 5.01 -4.05
CA LEU A 165 14.90 6.41 -3.78
C LEU A 165 15.93 6.96 -2.79
N ILE A 166 16.30 8.22 -2.92
CA ILE A 166 17.22 8.91 -2.02
C ILE A 166 16.48 9.85 -1.07
N CYS A 167 17.15 10.25 0.01
CA CYS A 167 16.61 11.20 0.99
C CYS A 167 16.05 12.44 0.30
N GLY A 168 14.79 12.77 0.61
CA GLY A 168 14.09 13.92 0.06
C GLY A 168 13.43 13.70 -1.31
N ASP A 169 13.57 12.53 -1.94
CA ASP A 169 12.75 12.19 -3.11
C ASP A 169 11.26 12.30 -2.75
N PHE A 170 10.48 12.83 -3.69
CA PHE A 170 9.09 13.19 -3.50
C PHE A 170 8.27 12.68 -4.69
N VAL A 171 7.59 11.55 -4.50
CA VAL A 171 6.95 10.78 -5.57
C VAL A 171 5.47 10.58 -5.26
N GLU A 172 4.62 10.63 -6.28
CA GLU A 172 3.19 10.40 -6.10
C GLU A 172 2.91 8.92 -5.77
N ALA A 173 2.05 8.70 -4.78
CA ALA A 173 1.56 7.40 -4.37
C ALA A 173 0.09 7.25 -4.72
N VAL A 174 -0.28 6.06 -5.18
CA VAL A 174 -1.62 5.72 -5.67
C VAL A 174 -2.39 4.84 -4.70
N GLU A 175 -1.70 4.10 -3.84
CA GLU A 175 -2.33 3.12 -2.94
C GLU A 175 -1.46 2.84 -1.72
N GLU A 176 -2.12 2.49 -0.61
CA GLU A 176 -1.50 1.96 0.60
C GLU A 176 -1.97 0.53 0.84
N VAL A 177 -1.02 -0.34 1.21
CA VAL A 177 -1.29 -1.70 1.69
C VAL A 177 -0.74 -1.86 3.09
N VAL A 178 -1.58 -2.33 4.01
CA VAL A 178 -1.19 -2.64 5.39
C VAL A 178 -1.40 -4.15 5.62
N ALA A 179 -0.31 -4.86 5.93
CA ALA A 179 -0.33 -6.31 6.14
C ALA A 179 0.69 -6.73 7.20
N CYS A 180 0.29 -7.61 8.12
CA CYS A 180 1.10 -8.13 9.22
C CYS A 180 1.93 -7.04 9.96
N GLY A 181 1.34 -5.86 10.17
CA GLY A 181 1.97 -4.71 10.85
C GLY A 181 2.96 -3.89 10.00
N GLN A 182 3.07 -4.16 8.70
CA GLN A 182 3.90 -3.41 7.77
C GLN A 182 3.03 -2.57 6.84
N THR A 183 3.48 -1.35 6.56
CA THR A 183 2.82 -0.44 5.61
C THR A 183 3.67 -0.31 4.34
N PHE A 184 3.01 -0.45 3.19
CA PHE A 184 3.61 -0.27 1.87
C PHE A 184 2.82 0.77 1.07
N TYR A 185 3.52 1.55 0.27
CA TYR A 185 2.92 2.52 -0.64
C TYR A 185 3.23 2.11 -2.08
N ARG A 186 2.21 2.00 -2.92
CA ARG A 186 2.38 1.85 -4.37
C ARG A 186 2.56 3.23 -4.99
N LEU A 187 3.62 3.39 -5.77
CA LEU A 187 3.95 4.61 -6.48
C LEU A 187 3.25 4.64 -7.85
N VAL A 188 3.14 5.82 -8.43
CA VAL A 188 2.52 6.03 -9.76
C VAL A 188 3.22 5.26 -10.88
N ASP A 189 4.50 4.94 -10.72
CA ASP A 189 5.29 4.17 -11.68
C ASP A 189 5.12 2.64 -11.53
N GLY A 190 4.25 2.19 -10.63
CA GLY A 190 3.93 0.79 -10.38
C GLY A 190 4.85 0.09 -9.37
N HIS A 191 5.94 0.73 -8.93
CA HIS A 191 6.77 0.18 -7.86
C HIS A 191 6.14 0.39 -6.49
N TRP A 192 6.68 -0.32 -5.51
CA TRP A 192 6.27 -0.23 -4.11
C TRP A 192 7.42 0.28 -3.25
N VAL A 193 7.10 0.88 -2.12
CA VAL A 193 8.07 1.26 -1.10
C VAL A 193 7.52 0.94 0.29
N ALA A 194 8.38 0.42 1.17
CA ALA A 194 8.02 0.18 2.56
C ALA A 194 8.08 1.49 3.36
N ARG A 195 7.10 1.73 4.23
CA ARG A 195 7.10 2.88 5.14
C ARG A 195 8.28 2.81 6.09
N GLU A 196 8.49 1.66 6.72
CA GLU A 196 9.61 1.44 7.64
C GLU A 196 10.77 0.69 6.98
N ASP A 197 11.99 1.04 7.38
CA ASP A 197 13.20 0.31 7.02
C ASP A 197 13.31 -1.04 7.76
N SER A 198 14.41 -1.76 7.52
CA SER A 198 14.71 -3.03 8.19
C SER A 198 14.88 -2.89 9.71
N SER A 199 15.18 -1.70 10.22
CA SER A 199 15.29 -1.39 11.65
C SER A 199 13.95 -0.99 12.28
N GLY A 200 12.87 -0.91 11.49
CA GLY A 200 11.56 -0.47 11.96
C GLY A 200 11.43 1.05 12.09
N LYS A 201 12.39 1.83 11.59
CA LYS A 201 12.31 3.29 11.57
C LYS A 201 11.57 3.76 10.33
N VAL A 202 10.82 4.85 10.45
CA VAL A 202 10.10 5.46 9.32
C VAL A 202 11.10 5.96 8.29
N ALA A 203 11.15 5.28 7.15
CA ALA A 203 12.02 5.58 6.02
C ALA A 203 11.31 6.47 5.00
N CYS A 204 10.01 6.26 4.83
CA CYS A 204 9.14 6.98 3.93
C CYS A 204 7.93 7.49 4.70
N ASP A 205 7.58 8.76 4.50
CA ASP A 205 6.38 9.35 5.08
C ASP A 205 5.38 9.70 3.98
N LEU A 206 4.10 9.62 4.29
CA LEU A 206 3.00 9.96 3.39
C LEU A 206 2.58 11.40 3.63
N LEU A 207 2.35 12.15 2.55
CA LEU A 207 2.07 13.57 2.58
C LEU A 207 0.87 13.92 1.71
N VAL A 208 0.09 14.88 2.18
CA VAL A 208 -1.00 15.50 1.43
C VAL A 208 -0.48 16.79 0.81
N ARG A 209 -0.59 16.89 -0.52
CA ARG A 209 -0.23 18.09 -1.27
C ARG A 209 -1.48 18.84 -1.66
N GLU A 210 -1.50 20.14 -1.35
CA GLU A 210 -2.64 21.02 -1.61
C GLU A 210 -2.15 22.24 -2.41
N SER A 211 -2.93 22.65 -3.41
CA SER A 211 -2.75 23.96 -4.05
C SER A 211 -3.03 25.04 -3.01
N HIS A 212 -2.08 25.96 -2.80
CA HIS A 212 -2.14 26.91 -1.70
C HIS A 212 -1.56 28.27 -2.09
N LYS A 213 -2.41 29.15 -2.62
CA LYS A 213 -2.02 30.50 -3.08
C LYS A 213 -2.23 31.56 -2.00
N TRP A 214 -1.23 31.75 -1.14
CA TRP A 214 -1.32 32.61 0.05
C TRP A 214 -0.01 33.38 0.28
N ILE A 215 -0.09 34.54 0.94
CA ILE A 215 1.10 35.31 1.34
C ILE A 215 1.45 34.94 2.78
N TYR A 216 2.73 34.62 3.02
CA TYR A 216 3.26 34.32 4.35
C TYR A 216 4.36 35.30 4.73
N VAL A 217 4.51 35.52 6.04
CA VAL A 217 5.62 36.26 6.64
C VAL A 217 6.49 35.31 7.45
N CYS A 218 7.80 35.37 7.25
CA CYS A 218 8.76 34.66 8.10
C CYS A 218 8.86 35.33 9.48
N ASN A 219 8.26 34.73 10.50
CA ASN A 219 8.28 35.19 11.89
C ASN A 219 9.47 34.64 12.70
N ASP A 220 10.26 33.72 12.14
CA ASP A 220 11.48 33.24 12.80
C ASP A 220 12.54 34.36 12.81
N LYS A 221 13.00 34.77 14.01
CA LYS A 221 14.01 35.84 14.17
C LYS A 221 15.30 35.52 13.44
N ASP A 222 15.68 34.25 13.45
CA ASP A 222 16.88 33.78 12.75
C ASP A 222 16.63 33.72 11.23
N GLY A 223 15.37 33.64 10.80
CA GLY A 223 14.95 33.40 9.41
C GLY A 223 14.65 31.92 9.13
N ALA A 224 14.03 31.62 7.98
CA ALA A 224 13.66 30.25 7.60
C ALA A 224 14.57 29.70 6.48
N GLN A 225 15.17 28.52 6.72
CA GLN A 225 16.00 27.85 5.73
C GLN A 225 15.16 27.35 4.55
N VAL A 226 15.53 27.73 3.33
CA VAL A 226 14.90 27.24 2.10
C VAL A 226 15.51 25.91 1.70
N ARG A 227 14.63 24.96 1.36
CA ARG A 227 14.96 23.56 1.10
C ARG A 227 14.56 23.16 -0.31
N GLU A 228 15.20 22.13 -0.82
CA GLU A 228 14.90 21.58 -2.14
C GLU A 228 13.58 20.81 -2.17
N THR A 229 13.33 20.00 -1.14
CA THR A 229 12.15 19.14 -1.01
C THR A 229 11.53 19.28 0.40
N PRO A 230 10.27 18.87 0.62
CA PRO A 230 9.59 19.03 1.92
C PRO A 230 10.08 17.97 2.93
N THR A 231 11.33 18.11 3.36
CA THR A 231 11.98 17.28 4.38
C THR A 231 12.79 18.14 5.33
N ARG A 232 13.05 17.66 6.55
CA ARG A 232 13.96 18.32 7.50
C ARG A 232 15.43 17.93 7.34
N SER A 233 15.76 17.04 6.41
CA SER A 233 17.15 16.65 6.11
C SER A 233 18.02 17.85 5.73
N ASN A 234 19.15 18.02 6.40
CA ASN A 234 20.08 19.13 6.13
C ASN A 234 20.76 19.01 4.76
N ALA A 235 20.87 17.79 4.21
CA ALA A 235 21.41 17.55 2.87
C ALA A 235 20.58 18.20 1.75
N LYS A 236 19.32 18.59 2.05
CA LYS A 236 18.41 19.25 1.11
C LYS A 236 18.30 20.76 1.33
N ASN A 237 19.20 21.36 2.10
CA ASN A 237 19.26 22.82 2.26
C ASN A 237 19.85 23.48 1.01
N ARG A 238 19.20 24.52 0.48
CA ARG A 238 19.68 25.25 -0.72
C ARG A 238 20.69 26.36 -0.43
N GLY A 239 21.17 26.49 0.81
CA GLY A 239 21.99 27.63 1.27
C GLY A 239 21.25 28.98 1.28
N LYS A 240 20.01 29.06 0.79
CA LYS A 240 19.17 30.25 0.80
C LYS A 240 18.33 30.31 2.09
N ARG A 241 18.09 31.52 2.58
CA ARG A 241 17.28 31.78 3.77
C ARG A 241 16.28 32.90 3.56
N LEU A 242 15.08 32.76 4.12
CA LEU A 242 14.13 33.86 4.26
C LEU A 242 14.52 34.70 5.47
N LYS A 243 14.55 36.02 5.32
CA LYS A 243 14.85 36.95 6.42
C LYS A 243 13.64 37.09 7.34
N TYR A 244 13.87 37.44 8.60
CA TYR A 244 12.80 37.81 9.52
C TYR A 244 11.94 38.93 8.92
N ARG A 245 10.61 38.82 9.06
CA ARG A 245 9.57 39.67 8.46
C ARG A 245 9.52 39.70 6.93
N GLN A 246 10.29 38.86 6.23
CA GLN A 246 10.18 38.78 4.77
C GLN A 246 8.83 38.16 4.38
N ARG A 247 8.11 38.87 3.50
CA ARG A 247 6.88 38.39 2.84
C ARG A 247 7.23 37.51 1.65
N VAL A 248 6.51 36.43 1.47
CA VAL A 248 6.69 35.49 0.35
C VAL A 248 5.35 34.96 -0.13
N ASN A 249 5.25 34.76 -1.45
CA ASN A 249 4.11 34.06 -2.03
C ASN A 249 4.32 32.55 -1.91
N ILE A 250 3.31 31.85 -1.40
CA ILE A 250 3.26 30.39 -1.35
C ILE A 250 2.35 29.92 -2.49
N SER A 251 2.77 28.83 -3.13
CA SER A 251 2.04 28.18 -4.23
C SER A 251 1.40 26.86 -3.81
N GLU A 252 2.03 26.15 -2.87
CA GLU A 252 1.59 24.83 -2.44
C GLU A 252 1.85 24.65 -0.94
N LYS A 253 1.02 23.81 -0.33
CA LYS A 253 1.16 23.37 1.05
C LYS A 253 1.23 21.86 1.06
N VAL A 254 2.15 21.33 1.85
CA VAL A 254 2.29 19.89 2.07
C VAL A 254 2.17 19.62 3.56
N THR A 255 1.34 18.65 3.94
CA THR A 255 1.16 18.21 5.33
C THR A 255 1.57 16.75 5.46
N THR A 256 2.49 16.45 6.37
CA THR A 256 2.96 15.08 6.63
C THR A 256 2.02 14.33 7.58
N TYR A 257 2.20 13.01 7.72
CA TYR A 257 1.45 12.21 8.69
C TYR A 257 1.76 12.62 10.15
N ALA A 258 2.96 13.13 10.40
CA ALA A 258 3.35 13.73 11.67
C ALA A 258 2.79 15.16 11.90
N ASN A 259 1.84 15.61 11.06
CA ASN A 259 1.25 16.95 11.07
C ASN A 259 2.29 18.08 10.88
N GLU A 260 3.43 17.80 10.25
CA GLU A 260 4.36 18.85 9.85
C GLU A 260 3.91 19.50 8.56
N VAL A 261 3.98 20.83 8.52
CA VAL A 261 3.54 21.60 7.34
C VAL A 261 4.76 22.20 6.65
N PHE A 262 4.85 22.00 5.34
CA PHE A 262 5.82 22.62 4.46
C PHE A 262 5.11 23.51 3.44
N LEU A 263 5.71 24.66 3.13
CA LEU A 263 5.16 25.66 2.23
C LEU A 263 6.12 25.84 1.05
N LYS A 264 5.61 25.74 -0.17
CA LYS A 264 6.38 25.93 -1.40
C LYS A 264 6.38 27.38 -1.85
N LEU A 265 7.56 27.97 -1.96
CA LEU A 265 7.76 29.34 -2.41
C LEU A 265 7.45 29.45 -3.92
N ALA A 266 6.63 30.43 -4.31
CA ALA A 266 6.25 30.68 -5.70
C ALA A 266 7.27 31.54 -6.47
N ASP A 267 7.99 32.41 -5.76
CA ASP A 267 8.86 33.43 -6.35
C ASP A 267 10.25 32.88 -6.77
N GLU A 268 11.17 33.77 -7.16
CA GLU A 268 12.56 33.46 -7.53
C GLU A 268 13.30 32.55 -6.54
N LYS A 269 12.88 32.60 -5.27
CA LYS A 269 13.39 31.75 -4.19
C LYS A 269 12.69 30.38 -4.19
N LYS A 270 12.62 29.70 -5.34
CA LYS A 270 12.04 28.35 -5.47
C LYS A 270 12.56 27.42 -4.37
N GLY A 271 11.64 26.73 -3.70
CA GLY A 271 11.96 25.74 -2.66
C GLY A 271 10.86 25.62 -1.62
N TRP A 272 11.15 24.87 -0.57
CA TRP A 272 10.24 24.57 0.54
C TRP A 272 10.74 25.18 1.84
N VAL A 273 9.82 25.62 2.69
CA VAL A 273 10.12 26.06 4.06
C VAL A 273 9.17 25.38 5.04
N PRO A 274 9.65 24.91 6.21
CA PRO A 274 8.76 24.39 7.24
C PRO A 274 7.97 25.54 7.87
N ALA A 275 6.68 25.33 8.10
CA ALA A 275 5.81 26.32 8.73
C ALA A 275 6.09 26.46 10.23
N THR A 276 6.65 25.43 10.88
CA THR A 276 6.94 25.38 12.32
C THR A 276 8.40 25.01 12.62
N LYS A 277 8.86 25.37 13.83
CA LYS A 277 10.13 24.86 14.40
C LYS A 277 10.03 23.34 14.60
N LEU A 278 11.18 22.67 14.52
CA LEU A 278 11.26 21.23 14.77
C LEU A 278 10.79 20.98 16.22
N ASN A 279 9.86 20.04 16.40
CA ASN A 279 9.33 19.64 17.71
C ASN A 279 8.78 20.81 18.55
N SER A 280 8.28 21.86 17.90
CA SER A 280 7.82 23.06 18.59
C SER A 280 6.56 23.60 17.93
N SER A 281 5.63 24.08 18.76
CA SER A 281 4.43 24.81 18.33
C SER A 281 4.75 26.21 17.78
N VAL A 282 6.01 26.67 17.86
CA VAL A 282 6.41 27.99 17.39
C VAL A 282 6.30 28.06 15.87
N VAL A 283 5.39 28.92 15.41
CA VAL A 283 5.13 29.21 13.99
C VAL A 283 6.29 30.01 13.41
N LYS A 284 6.97 29.44 12.41
CA LYS A 284 7.99 30.12 11.61
C LYS A 284 7.39 30.96 10.50
N MET A 285 6.32 30.46 9.88
CA MET A 285 5.68 31.11 8.74
C MET A 285 4.23 31.39 9.10
N ALA A 286 3.89 32.66 9.31
CA ALA A 286 2.52 33.07 9.57
C ALA A 286 1.85 33.50 8.28
N GLY A 287 0.67 32.93 8.00
CA GLY A 287 -0.16 33.39 6.89
C GLY A 287 -0.66 34.79 7.18
N LEU A 288 -0.48 35.71 6.24
CA LEU A 288 -1.26 36.94 6.23
C LEU A 288 -2.62 36.56 5.67
N LEU A 289 -3.66 36.60 6.49
CA LEU A 289 -5.03 36.57 5.99
C LEU A 289 -5.13 37.60 4.87
N PHE A 290 -5.66 37.18 3.73
CA PHE A 290 -5.94 38.03 2.58
C PHE A 290 -7.11 38.96 2.89
N ASN A 291 -7.02 39.73 3.98
CA ASN A 291 -7.87 40.88 4.20
C ASN A 291 -7.20 42.03 3.43
N LEU A 292 -7.93 42.64 2.49
CA LEU A 292 -7.52 43.72 1.56
C LEU A 292 -7.01 43.28 0.18
N TRP A 293 -7.87 42.65 -0.62
CA TRP A 293 -8.02 43.06 -2.03
C TRP A 293 -9.47 42.97 -2.52
N SER A 294 -10.44 43.22 -1.65
CA SER A 294 -11.70 43.81 -2.09
C SER A 294 -11.42 45.29 -2.30
N LYS A 295 -11.17 45.65 -3.56
CA LYS A 295 -11.21 47.01 -4.08
C LYS A 295 -12.34 47.80 -3.40
N THR A 296 -11.97 48.72 -2.53
CA THR A 296 -12.68 49.98 -2.36
C THR A 296 -12.46 50.77 -3.65
N GLN A 297 -13.22 50.47 -4.70
CA GLN A 297 -13.48 51.41 -5.79
C GLN A 297 -14.90 51.92 -5.58
N GLY A 298 -15.00 53.18 -5.15
CA GLY A 298 -16.20 53.85 -4.66
C GLY A 298 -15.82 54.67 -3.43
N SER A 299 -15.00 55.72 -3.54
CA SER A 299 -15.40 57.05 -4.00
C SER A 299 -16.72 57.50 -3.37
N THR A 300 -16.65 58.15 -2.21
CA THR A 300 -17.19 59.51 -2.02
C THR A 300 -16.57 60.15 -0.78
N ALA A 301 -16.16 61.40 -0.95
CA ALA A 301 -15.50 62.25 0.03
C ALA A 301 -16.34 62.47 1.30
N GLY A 302 -15.68 62.54 2.46
CA GLY A 302 -16.30 62.87 3.73
C GLY A 302 -15.24 63.04 4.82
N GLN A 303 -14.86 64.28 5.04
CA GLN A 303 -13.78 64.79 5.88
C GLN A 303 -14.08 64.59 7.38
N GLY A 304 -13.10 64.15 8.17
CA GLY A 304 -13.23 64.10 9.64
C GLY A 304 -12.00 63.52 10.35
N CYS A 305 -11.22 64.38 11.00
CA CYS A 305 -10.08 64.06 11.85
C CYS A 305 -10.49 63.26 13.11
N ALA A 306 -9.71 62.23 13.48
CA ALA A 306 -9.43 61.89 14.87
C ALA A 306 -8.23 60.94 14.99
N VAL A 307 -7.28 61.33 15.83
CA VAL A 307 -6.15 60.53 16.30
C VAL A 307 -6.67 59.60 17.41
N GLY A 308 -6.51 58.29 17.25
CA GLY A 308 -6.86 57.29 18.26
C GLY A 308 -6.16 55.97 17.99
N GLY A 309 -5.30 55.55 18.92
CA GLY A 309 -4.48 54.35 18.83
C GLY A 309 -5.29 53.07 18.60
N LEU A 310 -4.79 52.21 17.72
CA LEU A 310 -5.35 50.89 17.49
C LEU A 310 -4.67 49.85 18.39
N PRO A 311 -5.43 48.99 19.09
CA PRO A 311 -4.87 47.88 19.83
C PRO A 311 -4.52 46.73 18.89
N TRP A 312 -3.42 46.05 19.18
CA TRP A 312 -3.03 44.80 18.55
C TRP A 312 -4.03 43.72 18.95
N VAL A 313 -4.96 43.37 18.05
CA VAL A 313 -5.85 42.22 18.24
C VAL A 313 -5.04 40.95 17.96
N LEU A 314 -4.68 40.24 19.04
CA LEU A 314 -4.25 38.84 19.02
C LEU A 314 -5.44 37.98 18.58
N LEU A 315 -5.51 37.64 17.29
CA LEU A 315 -6.41 36.60 16.81
C LEU A 315 -5.73 35.24 16.99
N VAL A 316 -6.04 34.62 18.12
CA VAL A 316 -5.93 33.16 18.30
C VAL A 316 -6.87 32.53 17.27
N ALA A 317 -6.34 31.65 16.41
CA ALA A 317 -7.16 30.86 15.51
C ALA A 317 -8.22 30.11 16.34
N PRO A 318 -9.53 30.16 15.99
CA PRO A 318 -10.51 29.41 16.73
C PRO A 318 -10.23 27.92 16.53
N SER A 319 -9.86 27.26 17.63
CA SER A 319 -9.94 25.81 17.75
C SER A 319 -11.39 25.41 17.53
N LEU A 320 -11.65 24.61 16.50
CA LEU A 320 -12.95 24.00 16.24
C LEU A 320 -13.26 23.01 17.38
N VAL A 321 -13.99 23.49 18.39
CA VAL A 321 -14.72 22.65 19.32
C VAL A 321 -15.94 22.11 18.57
N ALA A 322 -15.99 20.79 18.39
CA ALA A 322 -17.14 20.10 17.82
C ALA A 322 -18.36 20.29 18.74
N PRO A 323 -19.55 20.64 18.23
CA PRO A 323 -20.74 20.65 19.04
C PRO A 323 -21.21 19.22 19.31
N ALA A 324 -21.67 19.05 20.55
CA ALA A 324 -22.20 17.83 21.12
C ALA A 324 -23.37 17.24 20.33
N SER A 325 -23.45 15.91 20.38
CA SER A 325 -24.52 15.06 19.87
C SER A 325 -25.92 15.58 20.24
N LEU A 326 -26.74 15.81 19.22
CA LEU A 326 -28.18 15.94 19.36
C LEU A 326 -28.86 14.69 18.78
N VAL A 327 -29.54 14.00 19.69
CA VAL A 327 -30.65 13.05 19.58
C VAL A 327 -31.24 12.86 18.17
N ALA A 328 -31.24 11.61 17.70
CA ALA A 328 -31.94 11.18 16.50
C ALA A 328 -33.46 11.01 16.75
N PRO A 329 -34.33 11.47 15.84
CA PRO A 329 -35.68 10.94 15.75
C PRO A 329 -35.76 9.78 14.76
N ALA A 330 -36.69 8.89 15.07
CA ALA A 330 -36.93 7.60 14.47
C ALA A 330 -37.46 7.64 13.03
N SER A 331 -37.14 6.54 12.31
CA SER A 331 -37.97 5.82 11.34
C SER A 331 -38.69 6.57 10.21
N LEU A 332 -38.27 6.31 8.97
CA LEU A 332 -39.17 6.32 7.80
C LEU A 332 -38.65 5.36 6.71
N VAL A 333 -39.37 4.23 6.61
CA VAL A 333 -39.77 3.43 5.43
C VAL A 333 -38.87 3.48 4.18
N ALA A 334 -38.31 2.32 3.82
CA ALA A 334 -37.73 2.04 2.50
C ALA A 334 -38.83 1.67 1.49
N PRO A 335 -38.80 2.19 0.25
CA PRO A 335 -39.45 1.56 -0.87
C PRO A 335 -38.50 0.64 -1.64
N ALA A 336 -39.09 -0.43 -2.12
CA ALA A 336 -38.50 -1.54 -2.84
C ALA A 336 -37.89 -1.18 -4.21
N SER A 337 -36.93 -2.02 -4.61
CA SER A 337 -36.67 -2.55 -5.95
C SER A 337 -36.98 -1.70 -7.17
N LEU A 338 -35.98 -1.46 -8.02
CA LEU A 338 -36.13 -1.46 -9.49
C LEU A 338 -34.76 -1.64 -10.19
N VAL A 339 -34.63 -2.80 -10.85
CA VAL A 339 -34.13 -3.02 -12.22
C VAL A 339 -32.72 -2.54 -12.59
N ALA A 340 -31.89 -3.53 -12.92
CA ALA A 340 -30.62 -3.40 -13.64
C ALA A 340 -30.82 -3.05 -15.13
N PRO A 341 -29.85 -2.40 -15.78
CA PRO A 341 -29.62 -2.53 -17.21
C PRO A 341 -28.37 -3.34 -17.53
N VAL A 342 -28.55 -4.19 -18.54
CA VAL A 342 -27.56 -4.89 -19.37
C VAL A 342 -26.89 -3.89 -20.30
N GLU A 343 -25.56 -3.89 -20.39
CA GLU A 343 -24.75 -3.31 -21.49
C GLU A 343 -23.44 -4.14 -21.53
N LEU A 344 -23.29 -5.16 -22.39
CA LEU A 344 -22.73 -5.10 -23.76
C LEU A 344 -21.48 -4.20 -23.89
N PHE A 345 -20.29 -4.81 -23.84
CA PHE A 345 -19.12 -4.26 -24.52
C PHE A 345 -18.43 -5.32 -25.37
N LEU A 346 -18.66 -5.20 -26.68
CA LEU A 346 -17.79 -5.67 -27.75
C LEU A 346 -16.53 -4.79 -27.77
N GLY A 347 -15.36 -5.43 -27.87
CA GLY A 347 -14.08 -4.74 -28.06
C GLY A 347 -13.03 -5.70 -28.62
N ALA A 348 -13.04 -5.87 -29.94
CA ALA A 348 -12.06 -6.62 -30.71
C ALA A 348 -10.83 -5.75 -31.07
N PHE A 349 -9.74 -6.44 -31.46
CA PHE A 349 -8.43 -5.97 -31.97
C PHE A 349 -7.45 -5.48 -30.89
N VAL A 350 -6.26 -6.08 -30.73
CA VAL A 350 -5.14 -6.00 -31.70
C VAL A 350 -4.45 -7.36 -31.91
N LEU A 351 -4.32 -7.74 -33.19
CA LEU A 351 -3.37 -8.70 -33.74
C LEU A 351 -1.94 -8.10 -33.65
N VAL A 352 -1.01 -8.83 -33.05
CA VAL A 352 0.42 -8.66 -33.34
C VAL A 352 0.93 -9.93 -34.00
N ASN A 353 1.19 -9.80 -35.30
CA ASN A 353 1.92 -10.76 -36.10
C ASN A 353 3.43 -10.64 -35.84
N GLY A 354 4.08 -11.80 -35.80
CA GLY A 354 5.44 -12.02 -36.31
C GLY A 354 6.59 -11.65 -35.39
N TYR A 355 7.36 -12.65 -34.96
CA TYR A 355 8.61 -12.99 -35.65
C TYR A 355 9.01 -14.44 -35.32
N ALA A 356 9.19 -15.20 -36.39
CA ALA A 356 9.80 -16.51 -36.39
C ALA A 356 11.29 -16.40 -36.05
N ASN A 357 11.80 -17.35 -35.26
CA ASN A 357 13.15 -17.86 -35.44
C ASN A 357 13.15 -19.32 -35.00
N GLY A 358 13.26 -20.19 -36.00
CA GLY A 358 13.37 -21.63 -35.84
C GLY A 358 14.78 -22.03 -35.41
N TYR A 359 14.83 -23.05 -34.56
CA TYR A 359 15.92 -24.03 -34.56
C TYR A 359 15.26 -25.40 -34.46
N GLY A 360 15.30 -26.13 -35.57
CA GLY A 360 14.87 -27.50 -35.65
C GLY A 360 15.91 -28.44 -35.05
N TYR A 361 15.46 -29.41 -34.27
CA TYR A 361 16.17 -30.66 -34.04
C TYR A 361 15.25 -31.81 -34.41
N GLY A 362 15.78 -32.68 -35.28
CA GLY A 362 15.04 -33.70 -36.02
C GLY A 362 14.48 -34.81 -35.15
N ALA A 363 13.28 -35.26 -35.53
CA ALA A 363 12.69 -36.51 -35.10
C ALA A 363 13.12 -37.64 -36.05
N ALA A 364 13.72 -38.69 -35.50
CA ALA A 364 13.93 -39.96 -36.19
C ALA A 364 12.62 -40.80 -36.15
N PRO A 365 12.27 -41.53 -37.22
CA PRO A 365 11.06 -42.35 -37.24
C PRO A 365 11.24 -43.66 -36.45
N GLN A 366 10.28 -43.95 -35.56
CA GLN A 366 10.15 -45.26 -34.92
C GLN A 366 9.65 -46.31 -35.92
N GLN A 367 10.39 -47.40 -36.05
CA GLN A 367 9.96 -48.62 -36.74
C GLN A 367 8.94 -49.37 -35.88
N SER A 368 7.79 -49.68 -36.47
CA SER A 368 6.76 -50.56 -35.91
C SER A 368 7.14 -52.03 -36.15
N TYR A 369 7.32 -52.78 -35.07
CA TYR A 369 7.39 -54.25 -35.10
C TYR A 369 5.98 -54.83 -34.97
N ALA A 370 5.58 -55.67 -35.94
CA ALA A 370 4.41 -56.52 -35.86
C ALA A 370 4.81 -57.91 -35.32
N PRO A 371 4.03 -58.55 -34.43
CA PRO A 371 4.30 -59.91 -33.96
C PRO A 371 3.75 -60.97 -34.95
N PRO A 372 4.34 -62.18 -34.98
CA PRO A 372 3.94 -63.25 -35.90
C PRO A 372 2.65 -63.96 -35.44
N ALA A 373 1.84 -64.34 -36.42
CA ALA A 373 0.68 -65.21 -36.24
C ALA A 373 1.13 -66.67 -36.08
N THR A 374 0.63 -67.32 -35.04
CA THR A 374 0.70 -68.77 -34.83
C THR A 374 -0.54 -69.44 -35.41
N GLN A 375 -0.32 -70.54 -36.14
CA GLN A 375 -1.23 -71.69 -36.22
C GLN A 375 -0.62 -72.82 -35.40
#